data_AF-A0A7X4HD09-F1
#
_entry.id   AF-A0A7X4HD09-F1
#
_cell.length_a   1.000
_cell.length_b   1.000
_cell.length_c   1.000
_cell.angle_alpha   90.00
_cell.angle_beta   90.00
_cell.angle_gamma   90.00
#
_symmetry.space_group_name_H-M   'P 1'
#
loop_
_entity.id
_entity.type
_entity.pdbx_description
1 polymer ?
#
loop_
_entity_poly.entity_id
_entity_poly.type
_entity_poly.pdbx_seq_one_letter_code
_entity_poly.pdbx_strand_id
1 'polypeptide(L)'
;MKAVLLSAALLAFSAPVSADDLADAHKAWESKDYARAFKAFSVLANAGNGVAQLQLGEMYGFGEGTTEDPVQAERWLKQAVASGVAEAPASLMLVRERHARKAEITYYTERFDGAERAYSNYGCARPVIPAQSTSNAEITAVNSAVSVWAACHGRFVTDLNKALPAANTISPTILKLMSNAEYQRANELISKVYAKFADDAQRIADQVLAENAAWKSATEKFAADNNEKLAGKIASDKARFDRFNLEEQDAVQRRIDAAKGVRKQ
;
A
#
# COMPACT_ATOMS: atom_id res chain seq x y z
N MET A 1 -11.74 77.36 -48.20
CA MET A 1 -11.68 77.64 -46.75
C MET A 1 -12.20 76.43 -45.99
N LYS A 2 -11.34 75.90 -45.09
CA LYS A 2 -11.59 75.06 -43.91
C LYS A 2 -12.22 73.67 -44.09
N ALA A 3 -11.32 72.68 -44.10
CA ALA A 3 -11.57 71.32 -43.63
C ALA A 3 -11.88 71.32 -42.12
N VAL A 4 -12.84 70.50 -41.69
CA VAL A 4 -13.08 70.20 -40.27
C VAL A 4 -13.05 68.68 -40.13
N LEU A 5 -11.95 68.18 -39.58
CA LEU A 5 -11.77 66.79 -39.16
C LEU A 5 -12.43 66.65 -37.77
N LEU A 6 -13.44 65.77 -37.66
CA LEU A 6 -14.01 65.34 -36.39
C LEU A 6 -13.18 64.17 -35.85
N SER A 7 -12.32 64.44 -34.88
CA SER A 7 -11.61 63.43 -34.10
C SER A 7 -12.55 62.88 -33.02
N ALA A 8 -12.97 61.63 -33.16
CA ALA A 8 -13.66 60.89 -32.11
C ALA A 8 -12.62 60.35 -31.11
N ALA A 9 -12.55 60.94 -29.91
CA ALA A 9 -11.75 60.43 -28.82
C ALA A 9 -12.49 59.26 -28.14
N LEU A 10 -11.99 58.03 -28.32
CA LEU A 10 -12.38 56.89 -27.49
C LEU A 10 -11.76 57.05 -26.09
N LEU A 11 -12.57 57.46 -25.13
CA LEU A 11 -12.22 57.40 -23.70
C LEU A 11 -12.38 55.93 -23.25
N ALA A 12 -11.25 55.26 -23.02
CA ALA A 12 -11.23 53.96 -22.34
C ALA A 12 -11.60 54.18 -20.86
N PHE A 13 -12.81 53.79 -20.48
CA PHE A 13 -13.27 53.82 -19.10
C PHE A 13 -12.68 52.62 -18.36
N SER A 14 -11.53 52.80 -17.70
CA SER A 14 -11.03 51.81 -16.74
C SER A 14 -11.84 51.96 -15.45
N ALA A 15 -12.81 51.07 -15.23
CA ALA A 15 -13.51 50.99 -13.95
C ALA A 15 -12.49 50.77 -12.82
N PRO A 16 -12.59 51.47 -11.69
CA PRO A 16 -11.66 51.28 -10.58
C PRO A 16 -11.84 49.87 -10.05
N VAL A 17 -10.76 49.07 -10.13
CA VAL A 17 -10.65 47.82 -9.41
C VAL A 17 -10.63 48.14 -7.92
N SER A 18 -11.59 47.60 -7.18
CA SER A 18 -11.75 47.81 -5.75
C SER A 18 -11.11 46.67 -4.94
N ALA A 19 -10.83 46.92 -3.65
CA ALA A 19 -10.38 45.87 -2.74
C ALA A 19 -11.43 44.74 -2.58
N ASP A 20 -12.72 45.06 -2.78
CA ASP A 20 -13.82 44.09 -2.70
C ASP A 20 -13.74 43.06 -3.85
N ASP A 21 -13.27 43.46 -5.03
CA ASP A 21 -13.11 42.55 -6.17
C ASP A 21 -12.03 41.48 -5.93
N LEU A 22 -10.96 41.84 -5.21
CA LEU A 22 -9.89 40.90 -4.84
C LEU A 22 -10.38 39.92 -3.76
N ALA A 23 -11.15 40.40 -2.78
CA ALA A 23 -11.74 39.54 -1.76
C ALA A 23 -12.72 38.51 -2.36
N ASP A 24 -13.55 38.94 -3.33
CA ASP A 24 -14.45 38.03 -4.05
C ASP A 24 -13.70 36.99 -4.89
N ALA A 25 -12.57 37.36 -5.50
CA ALA A 25 -11.70 36.43 -6.22
C ALA A 25 -11.12 35.37 -5.29
N HIS A 26 -10.61 35.77 -4.12
CA HIS A 26 -10.13 34.85 -3.09
C HIS A 26 -11.24 33.94 -2.56
N LYS A 27 -12.44 34.47 -2.32
CA LYS A 27 -13.58 33.66 -1.90
C LYS A 27 -13.94 32.59 -2.92
N ALA A 28 -13.90 32.91 -4.22
CA ALA A 28 -14.11 31.93 -5.28
C ALA A 28 -13.04 30.82 -5.25
N TRP A 29 -11.77 31.22 -5.05
CA TRP A 29 -10.65 30.29 -4.91
C TRP A 29 -10.81 29.34 -3.71
N GLU A 30 -11.08 29.88 -2.52
CA GLU A 30 -11.29 29.12 -1.29
C GLU A 30 -12.48 28.16 -1.40
N SER A 31 -13.50 28.56 -2.14
CA SER A 31 -14.67 27.72 -2.47
C SER A 31 -14.38 26.68 -3.57
N LYS A 32 -13.13 26.60 -4.06
CA LYS A 32 -12.68 25.72 -5.15
C LYS A 32 -13.38 25.97 -6.50
N ASP A 33 -13.99 27.14 -6.66
CA ASP A 33 -14.51 27.61 -7.95
C ASP A 33 -13.37 28.25 -8.74
N TYR A 34 -12.41 27.41 -9.14
CA TYR A 34 -11.18 27.86 -9.78
C TYR A 34 -11.45 28.55 -11.12
N ALA A 35 -12.50 28.17 -11.85
CA ALA A 35 -12.85 28.82 -13.12
C ALA A 35 -13.29 30.28 -12.89
N ARG A 36 -14.12 30.53 -11.87
CA ARG A 36 -14.52 31.89 -11.49
C ARG A 36 -13.35 32.69 -10.93
N ALA A 37 -12.55 32.08 -10.05
CA ALA A 37 -11.34 32.71 -9.50
C ALA A 37 -10.37 33.11 -10.62
N PHE A 38 -10.13 32.23 -11.60
CA PHE A 38 -9.25 32.47 -12.72
C PHE A 38 -9.68 33.71 -13.51
N LYS A 39 -10.98 33.81 -13.81
CA LYS A 39 -11.55 34.95 -14.52
C LYS A 39 -11.39 36.24 -13.71
N ALA A 40 -11.67 36.20 -12.41
CA ALA A 40 -11.57 37.39 -11.54
C ALA A 40 -10.11 37.85 -11.40
N PHE A 41 -9.18 36.96 -11.05
CA PHE A 41 -7.75 37.28 -10.97
C PHE A 41 -7.19 37.74 -12.32
N SER A 42 -7.68 37.20 -13.45
CA SER A 42 -7.30 37.69 -14.79
C SER A 42 -7.62 39.17 -14.98
N VAL A 43 -8.82 39.62 -14.60
CA VAL A 43 -9.21 41.04 -14.72
C VAL A 43 -8.33 41.91 -13.82
N LEU A 44 -8.16 41.52 -12.56
CA LEU A 44 -7.40 42.27 -11.56
C LEU A 44 -5.90 42.34 -11.89
N ALA A 45 -5.31 41.24 -12.36
CA ALA A 45 -3.91 41.17 -12.75
C ALA A 45 -3.61 42.07 -13.96
N ASN A 46 -4.52 42.09 -14.94
CA ASN A 46 -4.44 42.99 -16.10
C ASN A 46 -4.58 44.46 -15.71
N ALA A 47 -5.30 44.77 -14.63
CA ALA A 47 -5.38 46.11 -14.06
C ALA A 47 -4.15 46.49 -13.21
N GLY A 48 -3.14 45.62 -13.11
CA GLY A 48 -1.89 45.90 -12.40
C GLY A 48 -1.87 45.52 -10.92
N ASN A 49 -2.90 44.83 -10.42
CA ASN A 49 -2.91 44.37 -9.04
C ASN A 49 -1.86 43.25 -8.83
N GLY A 50 -0.82 43.53 -8.03
CA GLY A 50 0.28 42.58 -7.80
C GLY A 50 -0.14 41.26 -7.16
N VAL A 51 -1.08 41.29 -6.20
CA VAL A 51 -1.59 40.06 -5.56
C VAL A 51 -2.36 39.20 -6.56
N ALA A 52 -3.16 39.82 -7.44
CA ALA A 52 -3.82 39.09 -8.51
C ALA A 52 -2.84 38.55 -9.56
N GLN A 53 -1.75 39.26 -9.86
CA GLN A 53 -0.68 38.75 -10.73
C GLN A 53 -0.01 37.51 -10.11
N LEU A 54 0.21 37.52 -8.79
CA LEU A 54 0.72 36.36 -8.05
C LEU A 54 -0.24 35.17 -8.24
N GLN A 55 -1.51 35.35 -7.87
CA GLN A 55 -2.52 34.29 -7.93
C GLN A 55 -2.70 33.75 -9.34
N LEU A 56 -2.85 34.63 -10.34
CA LEU A 56 -3.00 34.22 -11.74
C LEU A 56 -1.77 33.43 -12.23
N GLY A 57 -0.58 33.82 -11.81
CA GLY A 57 0.66 33.11 -12.12
C GLY A 57 0.69 31.69 -11.54
N GLU A 58 0.27 31.51 -10.30
CA GLU A 58 0.11 30.19 -9.69
C GLU A 58 -0.96 29.35 -10.42
N MET A 59 -2.11 29.95 -10.76
CA MET A 59 -3.18 29.25 -11.48
C MET A 59 -2.73 28.70 -12.83
N TYR A 60 -1.96 29.47 -13.61
CA TYR A 60 -1.33 28.96 -14.82
C TYR A 60 -0.27 27.89 -14.52
N GLY A 61 0.49 28.03 -13.44
CA GLY A 61 1.54 27.08 -13.06
C GLY A 61 1.00 25.72 -12.61
N PHE A 62 -0.17 25.68 -11.98
CA PHE A 62 -0.83 24.47 -11.47
C PHE A 62 -1.98 23.98 -12.36
N GLY A 63 -2.42 24.78 -13.34
CA GLY A 63 -3.57 24.45 -14.20
C GLY A 63 -4.90 24.49 -13.43
N GLU A 64 -5.04 25.38 -12.45
CA GLU A 64 -6.25 25.50 -11.64
C GLU A 64 -7.20 26.50 -12.30
N GLY A 65 -8.37 26.03 -12.74
CA GLY A 65 -9.34 26.86 -13.47
C GLY A 65 -8.93 27.20 -14.91
N THR A 66 -7.80 26.68 -15.37
CA THR A 66 -7.25 26.86 -16.72
C THR A 66 -6.40 25.66 -17.14
N THR A 67 -5.90 25.63 -18.36
CA THR A 67 -4.84 24.71 -18.76
C THR A 67 -3.49 25.19 -18.20
N GLU A 68 -2.67 24.26 -17.74
CA GLU A 68 -1.30 24.56 -17.31
C GLU A 68 -0.51 25.26 -18.42
N ASP A 69 0.10 26.41 -18.09
CA ASP A 69 0.96 27.18 -18.98
C ASP A 69 2.14 27.76 -18.18
N PRO A 70 3.31 27.09 -18.16
CA PRO A 70 4.46 27.53 -17.37
C PRO A 70 5.03 28.87 -17.88
N VAL A 71 4.84 29.21 -19.15
CA VAL A 71 5.33 30.47 -19.73
C VAL A 71 4.50 31.63 -19.22
N GLN A 72 3.17 31.50 -19.21
CA GLN A 72 2.30 32.52 -18.62
C GLN A 72 2.47 32.60 -17.11
N ALA A 73 2.63 31.47 -16.41
CA ALA A 73 2.91 31.43 -14.98
C ALA A 73 4.14 32.29 -14.63
N GLU A 74 5.26 32.05 -15.30
CA GLU A 74 6.48 32.83 -15.10
C GLU A 74 6.29 34.31 -15.40
N ARG A 75 5.56 34.64 -16.48
CA ARG A 75 5.33 36.03 -16.88
C ARG A 75 4.58 36.80 -15.79
N TRP A 76 3.48 36.25 -15.30
CA TRP A 76 2.66 36.89 -14.26
C TRP A 76 3.40 36.99 -12.93
N LEU A 77 4.13 35.94 -12.54
CA LEU A 77 4.91 35.95 -11.30
C LEU A 77 6.06 36.94 -11.36
N LYS A 78 6.73 37.13 -12.51
CA LYS A 78 7.73 38.19 -12.69
C LYS A 78 7.13 39.59 -12.54
N GLN A 79 5.91 39.80 -13.01
CA GLN A 79 5.20 41.07 -12.78
C GLN A 79 4.84 41.26 -11.30
N ALA A 80 4.38 40.21 -10.61
CA ALA A 80 4.12 40.28 -9.18
C ALA A 80 5.39 40.59 -8.36
N VAL A 81 6.55 40.01 -8.75
CA VAL A 81 7.86 40.37 -8.18
C VAL A 81 8.18 41.85 -8.40
N ALA A 82 7.97 42.35 -9.63
CA ALA A 82 8.20 43.77 -9.95
C ALA A 82 7.25 44.71 -9.18
N SER A 83 6.04 44.23 -8.84
CA SER A 83 5.05 44.92 -8.01
C SER A 83 5.35 44.84 -6.50
N GLY A 84 6.45 44.18 -6.09
CA GLY A 84 6.89 44.10 -4.70
C GLY A 84 6.12 43.10 -3.83
N VAL A 85 5.41 42.15 -4.43
CA VAL A 85 4.70 41.09 -3.68
C VAL A 85 5.72 40.14 -3.06
N ALA A 86 5.70 40.02 -1.74
CA ALA A 86 6.72 39.32 -0.96
C ALA A 86 6.81 37.82 -1.30
N GLU A 87 5.66 37.20 -1.62
CA GLU A 87 5.53 35.78 -1.91
C GLU A 87 5.93 35.41 -3.35
N ALA A 88 5.86 36.36 -4.28
CA ALA A 88 6.04 36.11 -5.71
C ALA A 88 7.38 35.47 -6.11
N PRO A 89 8.54 35.80 -5.49
CA PRO A 89 9.79 35.11 -5.79
C PRO A 89 9.73 33.61 -5.45
N ALA A 90 9.10 33.25 -4.33
CA ALA A 90 8.98 31.86 -3.92
C ALA A 90 8.05 31.09 -4.86
N SER A 91 6.91 31.67 -5.22
CA SER A 91 5.97 31.09 -6.19
C SER A 91 6.59 30.94 -7.58
N LEU A 92 7.41 31.91 -8.02
CA LEU A 92 8.17 31.80 -9.28
C LEU A 92 9.14 30.62 -9.28
N MET A 93 9.86 30.39 -8.18
CA MET A 93 10.71 29.20 -8.06
C MET A 93 9.89 27.92 -8.03
N LEU A 94 8.74 27.92 -7.36
CA LEU A 94 7.86 26.77 -7.24
C LEU A 94 7.31 26.33 -8.60
N VAL A 95 6.77 27.24 -9.41
CA VAL A 95 6.23 26.88 -10.74
C VAL A 95 7.33 26.41 -11.71
N ARG A 96 8.54 26.95 -11.56
CA ARG A 96 9.72 26.50 -12.32
C ARG A 96 10.14 25.09 -11.95
N GLU A 97 10.24 24.82 -10.65
CA GLU A 97 10.56 23.49 -10.13
C GLU A 97 9.50 22.48 -10.57
N ARG A 98 8.21 22.85 -10.45
CA ARG A 98 7.09 22.03 -10.90
C ARG A 98 7.19 21.69 -12.37
N HIS A 99 7.43 22.69 -13.23
CA HIS A 99 7.60 22.47 -14.66
C HIS A 99 8.78 21.53 -14.97
N ALA A 100 9.93 21.76 -14.34
CA ALA A 100 11.12 20.94 -14.51
C ALA A 100 10.91 19.48 -14.06
N ARG A 101 10.09 19.26 -13.04
CA ARG A 101 9.81 17.94 -12.43
C ARG A 101 8.47 17.34 -12.87
N LYS A 102 7.87 17.86 -13.95
CA LYS A 102 6.54 17.41 -14.41
C LYS A 102 6.47 15.91 -14.68
N ALA A 103 7.55 15.31 -15.19
CA ALA A 103 7.61 13.87 -15.43
C ALA A 103 7.48 13.02 -14.16
N GLU A 104 8.01 13.50 -13.03
CA GLU A 104 7.88 12.82 -11.73
C GLU A 104 6.44 12.92 -11.21
N ILE A 105 5.80 14.08 -11.36
CA ILE A 105 4.37 14.25 -11.02
C ILE A 105 3.52 13.29 -11.87
N THR A 106 3.74 13.26 -13.19
CA THR A 106 3.02 12.37 -14.11
C THR A 106 3.20 10.89 -13.78
N TYR A 107 4.38 10.48 -13.30
CA TYR A 107 4.56 9.10 -12.82
C TYR A 107 3.54 8.79 -11.72
N TYR A 108 3.44 9.62 -10.68
CA TYR A 108 2.49 9.37 -9.59
C TYR A 108 1.02 9.49 -10.01
N THR A 109 0.68 10.32 -11.00
CA THR A 109 -0.72 10.52 -11.40
C THR A 109 -1.23 9.56 -12.47
N GLU A 110 -0.35 8.94 -13.26
CA GLU A 110 -0.76 8.18 -14.46
C GLU A 110 -0.05 6.82 -14.61
N ARG A 111 1.16 6.66 -14.10
CA ARG A 111 2.02 5.49 -14.40
C ARG A 111 2.54 4.76 -13.18
N PHE A 112 2.12 5.15 -11.98
CA PHE A 112 2.59 4.57 -10.74
C PHE A 112 2.37 3.06 -10.76
N ASP A 113 3.45 2.31 -10.64
CA ASP A 113 3.46 0.85 -10.67
C ASP A 113 3.81 0.24 -9.31
N GLY A 114 4.46 1.00 -8.42
CA GLY A 114 4.82 0.58 -7.07
C GLY A 114 5.67 -0.70 -7.02
N ALA A 115 6.41 -1.01 -8.09
CA ALA A 115 7.00 -2.32 -8.31
C ALA A 115 7.89 -2.78 -7.15
N GLU A 116 8.63 -1.88 -6.49
CA GLU A 116 9.46 -2.24 -5.34
C GLU A 116 8.67 -2.76 -4.12
N ARG A 117 7.36 -2.51 -4.07
CA ARG A 117 6.46 -2.96 -2.98
C ARG A 117 5.59 -4.15 -3.36
N ALA A 118 5.74 -4.69 -4.57
CA ALA A 118 5.01 -5.91 -4.95
C ALA A 118 5.37 -7.07 -4.00
N TYR A 119 4.40 -7.92 -3.65
CA TYR A 119 4.63 -9.05 -2.76
C TYR A 119 5.77 -9.98 -3.24
N SER A 120 5.88 -10.16 -4.56
CA SER A 120 6.95 -10.96 -5.18
C SER A 120 8.36 -10.42 -4.89
N ASN A 121 8.49 -9.12 -4.63
CA ASN A 121 9.75 -8.44 -4.38
C ASN A 121 10.04 -8.28 -2.88
N TYR A 122 9.05 -8.58 -2.02
CA TYR A 122 9.20 -8.47 -0.56
C TYR A 122 9.99 -9.64 0.06
N GLY A 123 10.15 -10.76 -0.66
CA GLY A 123 11.05 -11.84 -0.27
C GLY A 123 10.48 -12.82 0.77
N CYS A 124 9.16 -12.94 0.89
CA CYS A 124 8.57 -13.97 1.75
C CYS A 124 8.70 -15.36 1.10
N ALA A 125 9.66 -16.14 1.57
CA ALA A 125 9.87 -17.52 1.12
C ALA A 125 8.62 -18.37 1.43
N ARG A 126 8.01 -18.92 0.38
CA ARG A 126 6.85 -19.79 0.51
C ARG A 126 7.24 -21.09 1.23
N PRO A 127 6.50 -21.54 2.26
CA PRO A 127 6.82 -22.79 2.94
C PRO A 127 6.55 -23.98 2.03
N VAL A 128 7.41 -24.99 2.13
CA VAL A 128 7.20 -26.31 1.51
C VAL A 128 6.40 -27.16 2.49
N ILE A 129 5.16 -27.47 2.13
CA ILE A 129 4.23 -28.24 2.96
C ILE A 129 3.99 -29.58 2.24
N PRO A 130 4.46 -30.72 2.79
CA PRO A 130 4.19 -32.02 2.21
C PRO A 130 2.72 -32.40 2.38
N ALA A 131 2.23 -33.39 1.64
CA ALA A 131 0.86 -33.89 1.82
C ALA A 131 0.62 -34.48 3.23
N GLN A 132 1.66 -35.05 3.84
CA GLN A 132 1.62 -35.68 5.15
C GLN A 132 3.04 -35.75 5.72
N SER A 133 3.19 -35.55 7.03
CA SER A 133 4.45 -35.84 7.74
C SER A 133 4.37 -37.18 8.47
N THR A 134 5.49 -37.88 8.54
CA THR A 134 5.60 -39.21 9.18
C THR A 134 6.51 -39.23 10.39
N SER A 135 7.18 -38.12 10.69
CA SER A 135 8.04 -37.96 11.86
C SER A 135 7.81 -36.62 12.57
N ASN A 136 8.12 -36.58 13.87
CA ASN A 136 8.05 -35.34 14.65
C ASN A 136 9.04 -34.27 14.14
N ALA A 137 10.15 -34.69 13.54
CA ALA A 137 11.14 -33.78 12.95
C ALA A 137 10.54 -33.04 11.74
N GLU A 138 9.85 -33.76 10.84
CA GLU A 138 9.13 -33.15 9.71
C GLU A 138 8.03 -32.21 10.19
N ILE A 139 7.25 -32.61 11.20
CA ILE A 139 6.19 -31.78 11.78
C ILE A 139 6.75 -30.46 12.30
N THR A 140 7.85 -30.54 13.04
CA THR A 140 8.52 -29.36 13.60
C THR A 140 9.04 -28.45 12.48
N ALA A 141 9.63 -29.03 11.43
CA ALA A 141 10.15 -28.28 10.29
C ALA A 141 9.02 -27.54 9.52
N VAL A 142 7.90 -28.21 9.22
CA VAL A 142 6.76 -27.60 8.53
C VAL A 142 6.15 -26.47 9.35
N ASN A 143 5.90 -26.71 10.64
CA ASN A 143 5.35 -25.69 11.54
C ASN A 143 6.27 -24.46 11.63
N SER A 144 7.59 -24.69 11.73
CA SER A 144 8.58 -23.61 11.74
C SER A 144 8.56 -22.82 10.43
N ALA A 145 8.55 -23.49 9.27
CA ALA A 145 8.51 -22.84 7.97
C ALA A 145 7.24 -21.99 7.77
N VAL A 146 6.06 -22.52 8.14
CA VAL A 146 4.79 -21.78 8.08
C VAL A 146 4.81 -20.57 9.00
N SER A 147 5.36 -20.70 10.22
CA SER A 147 5.48 -19.59 11.17
C SER A 147 6.40 -18.48 10.64
N VAL A 148 7.56 -18.83 10.09
CA VAL A 148 8.50 -17.87 9.48
C VAL A 148 7.85 -17.12 8.32
N TRP A 149 7.16 -17.85 7.44
CA TRP A 149 6.44 -17.24 6.32
C TRP A 149 5.32 -16.31 6.81
N ALA A 150 4.51 -16.74 7.79
CA ALA A 150 3.40 -15.94 8.32
C ALA A 150 3.90 -14.64 8.96
N ALA A 151 5.03 -14.69 9.67
CA ALA A 151 5.66 -13.50 10.22
C ALA A 151 6.15 -12.54 9.12
N CYS A 152 6.68 -13.08 8.00
CA CYS A 152 7.05 -12.26 6.84
C CYS A 152 5.83 -11.62 6.18
N HIS A 153 4.80 -12.41 5.90
CA HIS A 153 3.55 -11.93 5.29
C HIS A 153 2.88 -10.83 6.14
N GLY A 154 2.85 -10.99 7.46
CA GLY A 154 2.33 -9.97 8.36
C GLY A 154 3.09 -8.64 8.31
N ARG A 155 4.43 -8.68 8.17
CA ARG A 155 5.25 -7.48 7.95
C ARG A 155 4.94 -6.83 6.61
N PHE A 156 4.79 -7.62 5.54
CA PHE A 156 4.39 -7.11 4.23
C PHE A 156 3.09 -6.31 4.31
N VAL A 157 2.05 -6.89 4.91
CA VAL A 157 0.74 -6.23 5.05
C VAL A 157 0.88 -4.94 5.86
N THR A 158 1.65 -4.97 6.95
CA THR A 158 1.90 -3.80 7.80
C THR A 158 2.61 -2.68 7.03
N ASP A 159 3.65 -3.00 6.26
CA ASP A 159 4.43 -2.01 5.52
C ASP A 159 3.65 -1.44 4.34
N LEU A 160 2.83 -2.26 3.67
CA LEU A 160 1.93 -1.81 2.61
C LEU A 160 0.86 -0.84 3.15
N ASN A 161 0.28 -1.15 4.32
CA ASN A 161 -0.68 -0.27 4.98
C ASN A 161 -0.05 1.06 5.41
N LYS A 162 1.21 1.05 5.89
CA LYS A 162 1.95 2.28 6.24
C LYS A 162 2.24 3.16 5.02
N ALA A 163 2.36 2.56 3.83
CA ALA A 163 2.59 3.30 2.59
C ALA A 163 1.36 4.10 2.12
N LEU A 164 0.20 3.91 2.76
CA LEU A 164 -1.01 4.70 2.56
C LEU A 164 -1.24 5.69 3.71
N PRO A 165 -1.83 6.87 3.44
CA PRO A 165 -2.29 7.37 2.13
C PRO A 165 -1.12 7.76 1.20
N ALA A 166 -1.41 8.18 -0.04
CA ALA A 166 -0.38 8.48 -1.05
C ALA A 166 0.71 9.46 -0.60
N ALA A 167 0.41 10.37 0.35
CA ALA A 167 1.40 11.25 0.97
C ALA A 167 2.58 10.51 1.64
N ASN A 168 2.41 9.25 2.05
CA ASN A 168 3.49 8.42 2.60
C ASN A 168 4.34 7.73 1.52
N THR A 169 3.86 7.70 0.28
CA THR A 169 4.53 7.10 -0.88
C THR A 169 5.22 8.14 -1.75
N ILE A 170 4.59 9.30 -1.92
CA ILE A 170 5.10 10.40 -2.76
C ILE A 170 6.15 11.18 -1.95
N SER A 171 7.31 11.44 -2.54
CA SER A 171 8.34 12.28 -1.90
C SER A 171 7.75 13.64 -1.50
N PRO A 172 8.03 14.17 -0.28
CA PRO A 172 7.53 15.48 0.14
C PRO A 172 7.87 16.61 -0.84
N THR A 173 9.01 16.49 -1.54
CA THR A 173 9.45 17.48 -2.53
C THR A 173 8.67 17.43 -3.84
N ILE A 174 8.05 16.29 -4.18
CA ILE A 174 7.11 16.19 -5.30
C ILE A 174 5.72 16.59 -4.84
N LEU A 175 5.31 16.16 -3.64
CA LEU A 175 3.99 16.44 -3.10
C LEU A 175 3.69 17.94 -3.06
N LYS A 176 4.67 18.78 -2.67
CA LYS A 176 4.54 20.25 -2.69
C LYS A 176 4.33 20.87 -4.08
N LEU A 177 4.65 20.14 -5.16
CA LEU A 177 4.54 20.59 -6.55
C LEU A 177 3.25 20.13 -7.22
N MET A 178 2.44 19.31 -6.54
CA MET A 178 1.20 18.79 -7.10
C MET A 178 0.05 19.75 -6.84
N SER A 179 -0.79 19.98 -7.84
CA SER A 179 -2.12 20.56 -7.63
C SER A 179 -2.98 19.60 -6.80
N ASN A 180 -4.05 20.11 -6.19
CA ASN A 180 -5.00 19.24 -5.47
C ASN A 180 -5.57 18.14 -6.38
N ALA A 181 -5.90 18.47 -7.64
CA ALA A 181 -6.42 17.49 -8.60
C ALA A 181 -5.40 16.40 -8.95
N GLU A 182 -4.12 16.75 -9.09
CA GLU A 182 -3.04 15.78 -9.29
C GLU A 182 -2.87 14.87 -8.06
N TYR A 183 -2.90 15.43 -6.85
CA TYR A 183 -2.80 14.64 -5.63
C TYR A 183 -3.95 13.64 -5.49
N GLN A 184 -5.19 14.04 -5.79
CA GLN A 184 -6.33 13.12 -5.76
C GLN A 184 -6.16 11.97 -6.75
N ARG A 185 -5.76 12.25 -7.99
CA ARG A 185 -5.47 11.22 -8.99
C ARG A 185 -4.37 10.26 -8.54
N ALA A 186 -3.27 10.79 -7.97
CA ALA A 186 -2.22 9.95 -7.44
C ALA A 186 -2.70 9.10 -6.25
N ASN A 187 -3.51 9.66 -5.35
CA ASN A 187 -4.08 8.93 -4.23
C ASN A 187 -4.95 7.76 -4.68
N GLU A 188 -5.81 7.97 -5.67
CA GLU A 188 -6.62 6.92 -6.29
C GLU A 188 -5.76 5.84 -6.95
N LEU A 189 -4.78 6.24 -7.77
CA LEU A 189 -3.91 5.31 -8.49
C LEU A 189 -3.05 4.46 -7.54
N ILE A 190 -2.36 5.10 -6.59
CA ILE A 190 -1.52 4.42 -5.59
C ILE A 190 -2.36 3.45 -4.75
N SER A 191 -3.53 3.89 -4.27
CA SER A 191 -4.43 3.03 -3.50
C SER A 191 -4.88 1.80 -4.31
N LYS A 192 -5.21 1.99 -5.59
CA LYS A 192 -5.58 0.90 -6.49
C LYS A 192 -4.45 -0.10 -6.71
N VAL A 193 -3.22 0.39 -6.92
CA VAL A 193 -2.03 -0.47 -7.12
C VAL A 193 -1.74 -1.28 -5.87
N TYR A 194 -1.74 -0.64 -4.69
CA TYR A 194 -1.49 -1.35 -3.44
C TYR A 194 -2.62 -2.30 -3.06
N ALA A 195 -3.88 -1.97 -3.36
CA ALA A 195 -4.99 -2.92 -3.19
C ALA A 195 -4.75 -4.20 -4.01
N LYS A 196 -4.27 -4.08 -5.26
CA LYS A 196 -3.90 -5.25 -6.06
C LYS A 196 -2.77 -6.06 -5.41
N PHE A 197 -1.75 -5.42 -4.84
CA PHE A 197 -0.69 -6.15 -4.14
C PHE A 197 -1.18 -6.84 -2.87
N ALA A 198 -2.11 -6.23 -2.13
CA ALA A 198 -2.76 -6.86 -1.00
C ALA A 198 -3.57 -8.09 -1.43
N ASP A 199 -4.34 -7.99 -2.52
CA ASP A 199 -5.09 -9.12 -3.09
C ASP A 199 -4.17 -10.26 -3.55
N ASP A 200 -3.07 -9.91 -4.23
CA ASP A 200 -2.07 -10.88 -4.69
C ASP A 200 -1.45 -11.62 -3.48
N ALA A 201 -1.10 -10.90 -2.41
CA ALA A 201 -0.58 -11.48 -1.18
C ALA A 201 -1.62 -12.29 -0.40
N GLN A 202 -2.89 -11.88 -0.42
CA GLN A 202 -3.98 -12.59 0.23
C GLN A 202 -4.24 -13.94 -0.45
N ARG A 203 -4.27 -13.98 -1.79
CA ARG A 203 -4.43 -15.26 -2.52
C ARG A 203 -3.32 -16.25 -2.19
N ILE A 204 -2.08 -15.79 -2.06
CA ILE A 204 -0.95 -16.65 -1.66
C ILE A 204 -1.16 -17.15 -0.22
N ALA A 205 -1.62 -16.28 0.67
CA ALA A 205 -1.90 -16.67 2.04
C ALA A 205 -3.01 -17.73 2.13
N ASP A 206 -4.10 -17.56 1.38
CA ASP A 206 -5.20 -18.51 1.34
C ASP A 206 -4.73 -19.90 0.88
N GLN A 207 -3.84 -19.95 -0.13
CA GLN A 207 -3.24 -21.20 -0.61
C GLN A 207 -2.38 -21.87 0.46
N VAL A 208 -1.47 -21.11 1.10
CA VAL A 208 -0.60 -21.65 2.16
C VAL A 208 -1.41 -22.16 3.35
N LEU A 209 -2.46 -21.42 3.74
CA LEU A 209 -3.33 -21.81 4.85
C LEU A 209 -4.16 -23.06 4.50
N ALA A 210 -4.65 -23.18 3.27
CA ALA A 210 -5.36 -24.37 2.81
C ALA A 210 -4.46 -25.61 2.78
N GLU A 211 -3.25 -25.49 2.24
CA GLU A 211 -2.26 -26.57 2.26
C GLU A 211 -1.88 -26.99 3.68
N ASN A 212 -1.63 -26.01 4.57
CA ASN A 212 -1.30 -26.28 5.96
C ASN A 212 -2.46 -26.98 6.69
N ALA A 213 -3.70 -26.59 6.42
CA ALA A 213 -4.88 -27.25 7.00
C ALA A 213 -5.01 -28.70 6.51
N ALA A 214 -4.82 -28.94 5.20
CA ALA A 214 -4.84 -30.28 4.62
C ALA A 214 -3.72 -31.17 5.19
N TRP A 215 -2.49 -30.65 5.27
CA TRP A 215 -1.34 -31.33 5.84
C TRP A 215 -1.56 -31.69 7.32
N LYS A 216 -2.09 -30.77 8.14
CA LYS A 216 -2.42 -31.03 9.54
C LYS A 216 -3.39 -32.19 9.67
N SER A 217 -4.50 -32.14 8.93
CA SER A 217 -5.53 -33.19 8.95
C SER A 217 -4.96 -34.57 8.57
N ALA A 218 -4.17 -34.63 7.50
CA ALA A 218 -3.54 -35.88 7.06
C ALA A 218 -2.50 -36.42 8.06
N THR A 219 -1.69 -35.53 8.63
CA THR A 219 -0.62 -35.89 9.57
C THR A 219 -1.18 -36.34 10.92
N GLU A 220 -2.20 -35.67 11.44
CA GLU A 220 -2.90 -36.06 12.66
C GLU A 220 -3.57 -37.43 12.49
N LYS A 221 -4.20 -37.67 11.34
CA LYS A 221 -4.76 -38.97 11.00
C LYS A 221 -3.69 -40.07 10.98
N PHE A 222 -2.56 -39.83 10.30
CA PHE A 222 -1.45 -40.80 10.26
C PHE A 222 -0.90 -41.11 11.66
N ALA A 223 -0.72 -40.08 12.49
CA ALA A 223 -0.25 -40.25 13.85
C ALA A 223 -1.25 -41.08 14.68
N ALA A 224 -2.55 -40.81 14.57
CA ALA A 224 -3.60 -41.58 15.23
C ALA A 224 -3.59 -43.05 14.79
N ASP A 225 -3.60 -43.31 13.47
CA ASP A 225 -3.62 -44.66 12.91
C ASP A 225 -2.37 -45.48 13.35
N ASN A 226 -1.19 -44.84 13.44
CA ASN A 226 0.03 -45.51 13.91
C ASN A 226 0.05 -45.75 15.41
N ASN A 227 -0.45 -44.79 16.21
CA ASN A 227 -0.55 -44.94 17.66
C ASN A 227 -1.51 -46.09 18.02
N GLU A 228 -2.63 -46.22 17.30
CA GLU A 228 -3.57 -47.33 17.45
C GLU A 228 -2.90 -48.68 17.12
N LYS A 229 -2.19 -48.78 15.99
CA LYS A 229 -1.44 -49.99 15.62
C LYS A 229 -0.39 -50.36 16.66
N LEU A 230 0.35 -49.37 17.18
CA LEU A 230 1.36 -49.59 18.21
C LEU A 230 0.71 -50.08 19.51
N ALA A 231 -0.39 -49.47 19.94
CA ALA A 231 -1.14 -49.90 21.12
C ALA A 231 -1.65 -51.34 20.97
N GLY A 232 -2.20 -51.69 19.80
CA GLY A 232 -2.62 -53.06 19.49
C GLY A 232 -1.46 -54.06 19.53
N LYS A 233 -0.28 -53.69 19.00
CA LYS A 233 0.92 -54.52 19.07
C LYS A 233 1.40 -54.70 20.51
N ILE A 234 1.46 -53.62 21.30
CA ILE A 234 1.82 -53.68 22.73
C ILE A 234 0.86 -54.59 23.50
N ALA A 235 -0.45 -54.48 23.24
CA ALA A 235 -1.45 -55.34 23.87
C ALA A 235 -1.27 -56.82 23.50
N SER A 236 -1.03 -57.10 22.22
CA SER A 236 -0.75 -58.46 21.72
C SER A 236 0.54 -59.04 22.33
N ASP A 237 1.62 -58.27 22.36
CA ASP A 237 2.91 -58.69 22.90
C ASP A 237 2.80 -58.93 24.42
N LYS A 238 2.07 -58.07 25.13
CA LYS A 238 1.73 -58.27 26.54
C LYS A 238 0.95 -59.56 26.76
N ALA A 239 -0.12 -59.82 25.98
CA ALA A 239 -0.91 -61.04 26.10
C ALA A 239 -0.09 -62.31 25.80
N ARG A 240 0.87 -62.24 24.87
CA ARG A 240 1.81 -63.33 24.57
C ARG A 240 2.76 -63.58 25.74
N PHE A 241 3.32 -62.53 26.31
CA PHE A 241 4.21 -62.61 27.48
C PHE A 241 3.48 -63.18 28.71
N ASP A 242 2.27 -62.70 28.98
CA ASP A 242 1.45 -63.17 30.09
C ASP A 242 1.10 -64.67 29.94
N ARG A 243 0.77 -65.13 28.72
CA ARG A 243 0.57 -66.57 28.42
C ARG A 243 1.84 -67.40 28.65
N PHE A 244 2.98 -66.95 28.13
CA PHE A 244 4.25 -67.66 28.31
C PHE A 244 4.58 -67.84 29.80
N ASN A 245 4.38 -66.79 30.61
CA ASN A 245 4.62 -66.87 32.06
C ASN A 245 3.69 -67.88 32.75
N LEU A 246 2.42 -67.94 32.36
CA LEU A 246 1.48 -68.94 32.89
C LEU A 246 1.89 -70.37 32.51
N GLU A 247 2.26 -70.59 31.24
CA GLU A 247 2.71 -71.90 30.76
C GLU A 247 3.98 -72.39 31.49
N GLU A 248 4.93 -71.48 31.76
CA GLU A 248 6.12 -71.77 32.55
C GLU A 248 5.79 -72.08 34.03
N GLN A 249 4.89 -71.30 34.65
CA GLN A 249 4.42 -71.59 36.01
C GLN A 249 3.76 -72.97 36.10
N ASP A 250 2.91 -73.32 35.14
CA ASP A 250 2.26 -74.62 35.06
C ASP A 250 3.27 -75.75 34.81
N ALA A 251 4.30 -75.52 34.00
CA ALA A 251 5.37 -76.48 33.76
C ALA A 251 6.22 -76.72 35.03
N VAL A 252 6.55 -75.66 35.76
CA VAL A 252 7.26 -75.74 37.05
C VAL A 252 6.41 -76.49 38.08
N GLN A 253 5.13 -76.15 38.20
CA GLN A 253 4.22 -76.82 39.13
C GLN A 253 4.10 -78.32 38.83
N ARG A 254 3.95 -78.69 37.55
CA ARG A 254 3.95 -80.10 37.12
C ARG A 254 5.23 -80.84 37.49
N ARG A 255 6.41 -80.20 37.36
CA ARG A 255 7.69 -80.77 37.79
C ARG A 255 7.77 -80.97 39.30
N ILE A 256 7.26 -80.01 40.08
CA ILE A 256 7.19 -80.11 41.55
C ILE A 256 6.30 -81.29 41.95
N ASP A 257 5.12 -81.43 41.34
CA ASP A 257 4.17 -82.48 41.70
C ASP A 257 4.67 -83.87 41.29
N ALA A 258 5.32 -84.01 40.13
CA ALA A 258 6.01 -85.23 39.73
C ALA A 258 7.11 -85.63 40.73
N ALA A 259 7.93 -84.67 41.18
CA ALA A 259 8.98 -84.93 42.17
C ALA A 259 8.45 -85.32 43.56
N LYS A 260 7.23 -84.87 43.93
CA LYS A 260 6.54 -85.30 45.16
C LYS A 260 5.94 -86.70 45.03
N GLY A 261 5.42 -87.05 43.85
CA GLY A 261 4.87 -88.38 43.57
C GLY A 261 5.93 -89.48 43.60
N VAL A 262 7.13 -89.21 43.06
CA VAL A 262 8.27 -90.14 43.07
C VAL A 262 8.81 -90.39 44.49
N ARG A 263 8.63 -89.47 45.44
CA ARG A 263 9.07 -89.61 46.83
C ARG A 263 8.15 -90.47 47.72
N LYS A 264 7.00 -90.92 47.20
CA LYS A 264 5.99 -91.72 47.93
C LYS A 264 5.94 -93.20 47.49
N GLN A 265 6.82 -93.61 46.59
CA GLN A 265 7.09 -95.01 46.22
C GLN A 265 8.42 -95.44 46.81
#